data_AF-A0A0A8H0R0-F1
#
_entry.id   AF-A0A0A8H0R0-F1
#
_cell.length_a   1.000
_cell.length_b   1.000
_cell.length_c   1.000
_cell.angle_alpha   90.00
_cell.angle_beta   90.00
_cell.angle_gamma   90.00
#
_symmetry.space_group_name_H-M   'P 1'
#
loop_
_entity.id
_entity.type
_entity.pdbx_description
1 polymer ?
#
loop_
_entity_poly.entity_id
_entity_poly.type
_entity_poly.pdbx_seq_one_letter_code
_entity_poly.pdbx_strand_id
1 'polypeptide(L)'
;MGLSINSIDDLLTIFEKLSNGENVKITEVGTIQHTIKLQGGRFEDYNIGYIDAEIARVIASYQDSFYRVADILKKDFGIDGIDKNKLIRFYLGEGSLEIKTDELLTNLLGVIKDMESQDQLILLTIIALIIGGCWAFGKFLTHNEKIEEIKSRNEGGRIIAEIAKNKELQNACNAPKTTLVKILKDDEKASFSLGNDVITNQNKEDYNFKEIEDTTQTEDVEGNFKILGFEKTNDKKKFKIILDGKTHWANADIIDVNARMKLAKSSIQEQEAKLKLRIVKEYNKIKEIVILNVE
;
A
#
# COMPACT_ATOMS: atom_id res chain seq x y z
N MET A 1 -19.32 -2.86 -10.17
CA MET A 1 -18.63 -2.76 -11.47
C MET A 1 -17.40 -3.64 -11.38
N GLY A 2 -17.20 -4.58 -12.30
CA GLY A 2 -16.03 -5.46 -12.29
C GLY A 2 -14.81 -4.75 -12.89
N LEU A 3 -13.62 -4.99 -12.35
CA LEU A 3 -12.35 -4.47 -12.85
C LEU A 3 -11.45 -5.63 -13.30
N SER A 4 -10.68 -5.41 -14.36
CA SER A 4 -9.68 -6.35 -14.85
C SER A 4 -8.28 -5.79 -14.61
N ILE A 5 -7.31 -6.67 -14.40
CA ILE A 5 -5.90 -6.29 -14.18
C ILE A 5 -5.08 -6.74 -15.39
N ASN A 6 -4.65 -5.81 -16.25
CA ASN A 6 -3.84 -6.11 -17.42
C ASN A 6 -2.51 -5.35 -17.43
N SER A 7 -2.35 -4.39 -16.54
CA SER A 7 -1.20 -3.52 -16.44
C SER A 7 -0.87 -3.22 -14.99
N ILE A 8 0.30 -2.63 -14.79
CA ILE A 8 0.68 -2.13 -13.47
C ILE A 8 -0.20 -0.93 -13.06
N ASP A 9 -0.63 -0.10 -13.99
CA ASP A 9 -1.53 1.03 -13.71
C ASP A 9 -2.90 0.56 -13.20
N ASP A 10 -3.40 -0.58 -13.69
CA ASP A 10 -4.61 -1.22 -13.16
C ASP A 10 -4.42 -1.64 -11.70
N LEU A 11 -3.26 -2.21 -11.35
CA LEU A 11 -2.92 -2.59 -9.98
C LEU A 11 -2.94 -1.36 -9.06
N LEU A 12 -2.32 -0.26 -9.47
CA LEU A 12 -2.27 0.97 -8.69
C LEU A 12 -3.66 1.59 -8.51
N THR A 13 -4.47 1.59 -9.56
CA THR A 13 -5.86 2.09 -9.52
C THR A 13 -6.72 1.28 -8.56
N ILE A 14 -6.62 -0.04 -8.61
CA ILE A 14 -7.37 -0.93 -7.71
C ILE A 14 -6.86 -0.79 -6.27
N PHE A 15 -5.55 -0.70 -6.09
CA PHE A 15 -4.93 -0.44 -4.80
C PHE A 15 -5.47 0.86 -4.17
N GLU A 16 -5.54 1.96 -4.92
CA GLU A 16 -6.07 3.22 -4.40
C GLU A 16 -7.54 3.09 -3.99
N LYS A 17 -8.37 2.43 -4.80
CA LYS A 17 -9.79 2.18 -4.49
C LYS A 17 -9.97 1.36 -3.21
N LEU A 18 -9.28 0.23 -3.09
CA LEU A 18 -9.34 -0.62 -1.91
C LEU A 18 -8.78 0.09 -0.66
N SER A 19 -7.71 0.87 -0.82
CA SER A 19 -7.15 1.70 0.25
C SER A 19 -8.17 2.74 0.73
N ASN A 20 -9.01 3.26 -0.15
CA ASN A 20 -10.08 4.19 0.21
C ASN A 20 -11.33 3.49 0.81
N GLY A 21 -11.33 2.16 0.93
CA GLY A 21 -12.43 1.38 1.47
C GLY A 21 -13.54 1.10 0.45
N GLU A 22 -13.28 1.30 -0.85
CA GLU A 22 -14.21 0.90 -1.90
C GLU A 22 -14.21 -0.63 -2.06
N ASN A 23 -15.40 -1.22 -2.21
CA ASN A 23 -15.51 -2.62 -2.60
C ASN A 23 -15.18 -2.79 -4.09
N VAL A 24 -14.09 -3.49 -4.37
CA VAL A 24 -13.68 -3.84 -5.74
C VAL A 24 -13.98 -5.30 -6.02
N LYS A 25 -14.49 -5.59 -7.22
CA LYS A 25 -14.61 -6.97 -7.72
C LYS A 25 -13.67 -7.15 -8.90
N ILE A 26 -12.64 -7.98 -8.72
CA ILE A 26 -11.70 -8.31 -9.80
C ILE A 26 -12.30 -9.45 -10.62
N THR A 27 -12.51 -9.22 -11.92
CA THR A 27 -13.12 -10.19 -12.83
C THR A 27 -12.08 -10.99 -13.60
N GLU A 28 -10.96 -10.35 -13.92
CA GLU A 28 -9.92 -10.92 -14.77
C GLU A 28 -8.53 -10.43 -14.38
N VAL A 29 -7.56 -11.31 -14.52
CA VAL A 29 -6.13 -11.00 -14.37
C VAL A 29 -5.46 -11.49 -15.64
N GLY A 30 -5.00 -10.56 -16.46
CA GLY A 30 -4.22 -10.81 -17.65
C GLY A 30 -2.71 -10.85 -17.35
N THR A 31 -1.91 -10.96 -18.40
CA THR A 31 -0.45 -10.95 -18.33
C THR A 31 0.06 -9.54 -18.04
N ILE A 32 0.76 -9.36 -16.91
CA ILE A 32 1.33 -8.07 -16.51
C ILE A 32 2.85 -8.12 -16.69
N GLN A 33 3.36 -7.32 -17.62
CA GLN A 33 4.80 -7.21 -17.90
C GLN A 33 5.48 -6.22 -16.95
N HIS A 34 6.69 -6.56 -16.49
CA HIS A 34 7.49 -5.70 -15.61
C HIS A 34 8.98 -5.71 -15.96
N THR A 35 9.48 -4.62 -16.53
CA THR A 35 10.89 -4.54 -16.94
C THR A 35 11.76 -3.82 -15.92
N ILE A 36 12.98 -4.34 -15.69
CA ILE A 36 14.08 -3.64 -15.01
C ILE A 36 15.14 -3.30 -16.06
N LYS A 37 15.40 -2.01 -16.27
CA LYS A 37 16.41 -1.56 -17.22
C LYS A 37 17.70 -1.21 -16.50
N LEU A 38 18.81 -1.85 -16.86
CA LEU A 38 20.15 -1.54 -16.36
C LEU A 38 20.85 -0.63 -17.35
N GLN A 39 21.44 0.47 -16.88
CA GLN A 39 22.00 1.50 -17.75
C GLN A 39 23.28 2.09 -17.13
N GLY A 40 24.15 2.63 -17.99
CA GLY A 40 25.41 3.26 -17.59
C GLY A 40 26.53 2.24 -17.35
N GLY A 41 27.79 2.73 -17.34
CA GLY A 41 28.98 1.91 -17.13
C GLY A 41 29.02 0.66 -18.01
N ARG A 42 29.10 -0.52 -17.40
CA ARG A 42 29.16 -1.81 -18.14
C ARG A 42 27.90 -2.12 -18.95
N PHE A 43 26.83 -1.37 -18.77
CA PHE A 43 25.56 -1.57 -19.47
C PHE A 43 25.37 -0.60 -20.66
N GLU A 44 26.33 0.28 -20.96
CA GLU A 44 26.27 1.15 -22.15
C GLU A 44 26.48 0.38 -23.46
N ASP A 45 27.51 -0.46 -23.49
CA ASP A 45 27.82 -1.34 -24.62
C ASP A 45 27.48 -2.79 -24.25
N TYR A 46 26.28 -3.24 -24.64
CA TYR A 46 25.81 -4.57 -24.26
C TYR A 46 26.79 -5.69 -24.64
N ASN A 47 27.06 -6.56 -23.67
CA ASN A 47 27.83 -7.78 -23.86
C ASN A 47 27.21 -8.91 -23.05
N ILE A 48 26.90 -10.03 -23.71
CA ILE A 48 26.32 -11.21 -23.06
C ILE A 48 27.22 -11.81 -21.96
N GLY A 49 28.52 -11.54 -22.01
CA GLY A 49 29.47 -11.92 -20.96
C GLY A 49 29.31 -11.13 -19.64
N TYR A 50 28.54 -10.04 -19.64
CA TYR A 50 28.21 -9.28 -18.42
C TYR A 50 27.01 -9.86 -17.65
N ILE A 51 26.40 -10.94 -18.16
CA ILE A 51 25.50 -11.80 -17.39
C ILE A 51 26.35 -12.71 -16.52
N ASP A 52 26.93 -12.11 -15.50
CA ASP A 52 27.82 -12.79 -14.59
C ASP A 52 27.05 -13.28 -13.34
N ALA A 53 27.82 -13.78 -12.37
CA ALA A 53 27.27 -14.22 -11.11
C ALA A 53 26.50 -13.11 -10.36
N GLU A 54 26.74 -11.83 -10.63
CA GLU A 54 26.05 -10.72 -9.97
C GLU A 54 24.60 -10.60 -10.47
N ILE A 55 24.39 -10.65 -11.79
CA ILE A 55 23.03 -10.65 -12.36
C ILE A 55 22.27 -11.91 -11.94
N ALA A 56 22.94 -13.07 -11.91
CA ALA A 56 22.34 -14.31 -11.41
C ALA A 56 21.89 -14.20 -9.94
N ARG A 57 22.62 -13.47 -9.09
CA ARG A 57 22.21 -13.20 -7.70
C ARG A 57 20.97 -12.32 -7.61
N VAL A 58 20.80 -11.33 -8.49
CA VAL A 58 19.59 -10.52 -8.55
C VAL A 58 18.39 -11.38 -8.94
N ILE A 59 18.55 -12.23 -9.95
CA ILE A 59 17.51 -13.17 -10.38
C ILE A 59 17.10 -14.11 -9.22
N ALA A 60 18.09 -14.71 -8.56
CA ALA A 60 17.86 -15.60 -7.43
C ALA A 60 17.16 -14.88 -6.26
N SER A 61 17.50 -13.62 -5.98
CA SER A 61 16.87 -12.88 -4.88
C SER A 61 15.40 -12.56 -5.13
N TYR A 62 14.96 -12.37 -6.39
CA TYR A 62 13.53 -12.27 -6.73
C TYR A 62 12.79 -13.59 -6.49
N GLN A 63 13.40 -14.73 -6.84
CA GLN A 63 12.82 -16.05 -6.56
C GLN A 63 12.68 -16.32 -5.06
N ASP A 64 13.75 -16.05 -4.29
CA ASP A 64 13.75 -16.20 -2.83
C ASP A 64 12.74 -15.26 -2.17
N SER A 65 12.63 -14.02 -2.67
CA SER A 65 11.63 -13.05 -2.22
C SER A 65 10.21 -13.58 -2.42
N PHE A 66 9.89 -14.13 -3.59
CA PHE A 66 8.59 -14.73 -3.87
C PHE A 66 8.24 -15.86 -2.90
N TYR A 67 9.18 -16.78 -2.64
CA TYR A 67 8.96 -17.86 -1.68
C TYR A 67 8.65 -17.34 -0.28
N ARG A 68 9.48 -16.41 0.21
CA ARG A 68 9.31 -15.81 1.54
C ARG A 68 8.00 -15.05 1.66
N VAL A 69 7.66 -14.25 0.65
CA VAL A 69 6.40 -13.51 0.64
C VAL A 69 5.21 -14.46 0.69
N ALA A 70 5.21 -15.53 -0.11
CA ALA A 70 4.13 -16.50 -0.09
C ALA A 70 4.06 -17.30 1.23
N ASP A 71 5.18 -17.50 1.94
CA ASP A 71 5.19 -18.06 3.31
C ASP A 71 4.55 -17.09 4.30
N ILE A 72 4.94 -15.82 4.25
CA ILE A 72 4.43 -14.76 5.13
C ILE A 72 2.93 -14.52 4.89
N LEU A 73 2.49 -14.44 3.64
CA LEU A 73 1.08 -14.31 3.26
C LEU A 73 0.22 -15.41 3.89
N LYS A 74 0.68 -16.65 3.84
CA LYS A 74 -0.01 -17.79 4.44
C LYS A 74 0.00 -17.74 5.97
N LYS A 75 1.17 -17.50 6.56
CA LYS A 75 1.40 -17.57 8.01
C LYS A 75 0.75 -16.41 8.77
N ASP A 76 0.93 -15.20 8.28
CA ASP A 76 0.59 -13.98 9.01
C ASP A 76 -0.77 -13.41 8.57
N PHE A 77 -1.23 -13.73 7.35
CA PHE A 77 -2.47 -13.17 6.79
C PHE A 77 -3.48 -14.23 6.33
N GLY A 78 -3.19 -15.53 6.47
CA GLY A 78 -4.10 -16.62 6.08
C GLY A 78 -4.31 -16.75 4.56
N ILE A 79 -3.55 -16.02 3.74
CA ILE A 79 -3.65 -16.05 2.28
C ILE A 79 -2.90 -17.28 1.75
N ASP A 80 -3.66 -18.31 1.34
CA ASP A 80 -3.15 -19.57 0.82
C ASP A 80 -3.45 -19.76 -0.69
N GLY A 81 -2.96 -20.84 -1.29
CA GLY A 81 -3.21 -21.18 -2.70
C GLY A 81 -2.19 -20.60 -3.69
N ILE A 82 -1.19 -19.84 -3.19
CA ILE A 82 -0.06 -19.39 -4.00
C ILE A 82 0.90 -20.57 -4.22
N ASP A 83 1.07 -20.97 -5.48
CA ASP A 83 1.96 -22.08 -5.87
C ASP A 83 3.44 -21.66 -5.81
N LYS A 84 4.10 -22.03 -4.71
CA LYS A 84 5.53 -21.78 -4.45
C LYS A 84 6.46 -22.64 -5.31
N ASN A 85 5.98 -23.64 -6.02
CA ASN A 85 6.85 -24.50 -6.84
C ASN A 85 7.14 -23.90 -8.22
N LYS A 86 6.53 -22.75 -8.56
CA LYS A 86 6.75 -22.09 -9.84
C LYS A 86 8.00 -21.22 -9.83
N LEU A 87 8.75 -21.34 -10.93
CA LEU A 87 9.95 -20.57 -11.19
C LEU A 87 9.60 -19.28 -11.93
N ILE A 88 10.11 -18.15 -11.45
CA ILE A 88 10.00 -16.86 -12.12
C ILE A 88 10.94 -16.88 -13.32
N ARG A 89 10.43 -16.47 -14.49
CA ARG A 89 11.22 -16.43 -15.72
C ARG A 89 11.79 -15.03 -15.95
N PHE A 90 13.08 -15.01 -16.29
CA PHE A 90 13.83 -13.80 -16.59
C PHE A 90 14.28 -13.86 -18.03
N TYR A 91 14.11 -12.75 -18.73
CA TYR A 91 14.65 -12.53 -20.04
C TYR A 91 15.68 -11.42 -19.96
N LEU A 92 16.81 -11.60 -20.63
CA LEU A 92 17.79 -10.54 -20.74
C LEU A 92 17.87 -10.10 -22.19
N GLY A 93 17.71 -8.80 -22.40
CA GLY A 93 17.91 -8.12 -23.67
C GLY A 93 19.10 -7.17 -23.61
N GLU A 94 19.37 -6.53 -24.75
CA GLU A 94 20.36 -5.46 -24.84
C GLU A 94 19.98 -4.28 -23.94
N GLY A 95 20.83 -3.94 -22.97
CA GLY A 95 20.61 -2.84 -22.02
C GLY A 95 19.38 -3.01 -21.11
N SER A 96 18.82 -4.22 -20.96
CA SER A 96 17.67 -4.48 -20.09
C SER A 96 17.68 -5.90 -19.49
N LEU A 97 17.28 -5.99 -18.22
CA LEU A 97 16.83 -7.21 -17.57
C LEU A 97 15.30 -7.19 -17.53
N GLU A 98 14.69 -7.80 -18.54
CA GLU A 98 13.24 -7.99 -18.55
C GLU A 98 12.88 -9.12 -17.60
N ILE A 99 12.32 -8.78 -16.45
CA ILE A 99 11.69 -9.79 -15.62
C ILE A 99 10.32 -10.06 -16.22
N LYS A 100 10.09 -11.23 -16.80
CA LYS A 100 8.72 -11.63 -17.13
C LYS A 100 8.03 -12.05 -15.83
N THR A 101 7.58 -11.03 -15.08
CA THR A 101 6.76 -11.23 -13.89
C THR A 101 5.35 -11.68 -14.24
N ASP A 102 5.03 -11.85 -15.52
CA ASP A 102 3.84 -12.50 -16.03
C ASP A 102 3.43 -13.68 -15.13
N GLU A 103 4.37 -14.59 -14.88
CA GLU A 103 4.13 -15.77 -14.03
C GLU A 103 4.11 -15.40 -12.54
N LEU A 104 5.00 -14.54 -12.05
CA LEU A 104 5.01 -14.07 -10.65
C LEU A 104 3.66 -13.44 -10.26
N LEU A 105 3.20 -12.48 -11.05
CA LEU A 105 1.97 -11.74 -10.85
C LEU A 105 0.75 -12.61 -11.12
N THR A 106 0.76 -13.45 -12.16
CA THR A 106 -0.34 -14.42 -12.38
C THR A 106 -0.43 -15.42 -11.22
N ASN A 107 0.68 -15.84 -10.63
CA ASN A 107 0.67 -16.78 -9.50
C ASN A 107 0.23 -16.10 -8.20
N LEU A 108 0.69 -14.88 -7.93
CA LEU A 108 0.27 -14.11 -6.76
C LEU A 108 -1.20 -13.69 -6.88
N LEU A 109 -1.63 -13.21 -8.04
CA LEU A 109 -3.00 -12.75 -8.31
C LEU A 109 -3.95 -13.90 -8.67
N GLY A 110 -3.46 -15.12 -8.90
CA GLY A 110 -4.30 -16.26 -9.27
C GLY A 110 -5.37 -16.59 -8.23
N VAL A 111 -5.10 -16.22 -6.97
CA VAL A 111 -5.99 -16.40 -5.83
C VAL A 111 -6.90 -15.19 -5.55
N ILE A 112 -6.69 -14.06 -6.22
CA ILE A 112 -7.31 -12.77 -5.84
C ILE A 112 -8.82 -12.70 -6.10
N LYS A 113 -9.33 -13.50 -7.05
CA LYS A 113 -10.74 -13.45 -7.48
C LYS A 113 -11.70 -13.95 -6.41
N ASP A 114 -11.24 -14.87 -5.57
CA ASP A 114 -12.04 -15.53 -4.53
C ASP A 114 -11.84 -14.90 -3.14
N MET A 115 -10.99 -13.86 -3.05
CA MET A 115 -10.67 -13.15 -1.83
C MET A 115 -11.71 -12.09 -1.46
N GLU A 116 -11.88 -11.86 -0.16
CA GLU A 116 -12.56 -10.68 0.35
C GLU A 116 -11.73 -9.42 0.08
N SER A 117 -12.37 -8.24 0.05
CA SER A 117 -11.70 -6.98 -0.30
C SER A 117 -10.53 -6.62 0.63
N GLN A 118 -10.52 -7.09 1.88
CA GLN A 118 -9.40 -6.91 2.81
C GLN A 118 -8.17 -7.72 2.38
N ASP A 119 -8.35 -9.01 2.07
CA ASP A 119 -7.27 -9.88 1.59
C ASP A 119 -6.76 -9.43 0.21
N GLN A 120 -7.66 -8.94 -0.64
CA GLN A 120 -7.30 -8.32 -1.92
C GLN A 120 -6.39 -7.10 -1.69
N LEU A 121 -6.71 -6.25 -0.71
CA LEU A 121 -5.88 -5.10 -0.38
C LEU A 121 -4.50 -5.52 0.13
N ILE A 122 -4.43 -6.53 1.01
CA ILE A 122 -3.16 -7.06 1.53
C ILE A 122 -2.29 -7.55 0.37
N LEU A 123 -2.85 -8.42 -0.47
CA LEU A 123 -2.14 -9.02 -1.59
C LEU A 123 -1.66 -7.95 -2.59
N LEU A 124 -2.51 -6.99 -2.96
CA LEU A 124 -2.15 -5.93 -3.90
C LEU A 124 -1.12 -4.96 -3.33
N THR A 125 -1.18 -4.67 -2.03
CA THR A 125 -0.15 -3.88 -1.34
C THR A 125 1.20 -4.57 -1.46
N ILE A 126 1.27 -5.86 -1.17
CA ILE A 126 2.50 -6.65 -1.22
C ILE A 126 3.03 -6.79 -2.65
N ILE A 127 2.14 -7.03 -3.62
CA ILE A 127 2.51 -7.04 -5.04
C ILE A 127 3.12 -5.71 -5.43
N ALA A 128 2.42 -4.61 -5.11
CA ALA A 128 2.91 -3.26 -5.37
C ALA A 128 4.25 -2.99 -4.69
N LEU A 129 4.57 -3.62 -3.57
CA LEU A 129 5.88 -3.48 -2.91
C LEU A 129 6.99 -4.30 -3.57
N ILE A 130 6.67 -5.47 -4.13
CA ILE A 130 7.62 -6.30 -4.88
C ILE A 130 7.94 -5.63 -6.21
N ILE A 131 6.90 -5.23 -6.96
CA ILE A 131 7.04 -4.66 -8.31
C ILE A 131 7.23 -3.14 -8.32
N GLY A 132 6.95 -2.45 -7.21
CA GLY A 132 6.80 -1.00 -6.98
C GLY A 132 7.95 -0.07 -7.35
N GLY A 133 8.83 -0.49 -8.23
CA GLY A 133 9.92 0.31 -8.70
C GLY A 133 10.91 0.62 -7.60
N CYS A 134 11.65 1.69 -7.83
CA CYS A 134 12.84 2.09 -7.08
C CYS A 134 12.61 2.35 -5.58
N TRP A 135 11.37 2.32 -5.09
CA TRP A 135 11.07 2.64 -3.71
C TRP A 135 11.38 1.50 -2.75
N ALA A 136 12.08 1.85 -1.67
CA ALA A 136 12.14 0.99 -0.51
C ALA A 136 10.75 0.84 0.11
N PHE A 137 10.46 -0.33 0.69
CA PHE A 137 9.17 -0.63 1.31
C PHE A 137 8.66 0.51 2.22
N GLY A 138 9.50 1.00 3.13
CA GLY A 138 9.13 2.10 4.01
C GLY A 138 8.79 3.39 3.27
N LYS A 139 9.54 3.72 2.20
CA LYS A 139 9.27 4.90 1.36
C LYS A 139 7.99 4.75 0.54
N PHE A 140 7.69 3.55 0.02
CA PHE A 140 6.45 3.30 -0.73
C PHE A 140 5.22 3.59 0.13
N LEU A 141 5.26 3.15 1.39
CA LEU A 141 4.18 3.36 2.33
C LEU A 141 4.10 4.84 2.75
N THR A 142 5.22 5.49 3.06
CA THR A 142 5.19 6.92 3.45
C THR A 142 4.91 7.87 2.29
N HIS A 143 5.36 7.59 1.06
CA HIS A 143 5.10 8.46 -0.11
C HIS A 143 3.62 8.42 -0.52
N ASN A 144 2.93 7.31 -0.25
CA ASN A 144 1.48 7.23 -0.26
C ASN A 144 0.85 7.87 0.99
N GLU A 145 1.44 8.97 1.49
CA GLU A 145 1.22 9.75 2.73
C GLU A 145 -0.24 10.13 3.04
N LYS A 146 -1.18 9.71 2.19
CA LYS A 146 -2.54 9.42 2.61
C LYS A 146 -2.62 8.31 3.67
N ILE A 147 -1.60 7.49 3.99
CA ILE A 147 -1.74 6.41 5.00
C ILE A 147 -2.24 6.94 6.35
N GLU A 148 -1.76 8.09 6.85
CA GLU A 148 -2.29 8.65 8.11
C GLU A 148 -3.73 9.16 7.96
N GLU A 149 -4.06 9.82 6.85
CA GLU A 149 -5.44 10.23 6.53
C GLU A 149 -6.37 9.05 6.22
N ILE A 150 -5.86 7.93 5.71
CA ILE A 150 -6.62 6.73 5.34
C ILE A 150 -6.77 5.83 6.57
N LYS A 151 -5.73 5.67 7.40
CA LYS A 151 -5.79 5.03 8.73
C LYS A 151 -6.90 5.65 9.57
N SER A 152 -7.00 6.99 9.54
CA SER A 152 -8.02 7.70 10.30
C SER A 152 -9.43 7.55 9.72
N ARG A 153 -9.54 7.32 8.41
CA ARG A 153 -10.82 7.31 7.68
C ARG A 153 -11.44 5.93 7.46
N ASN A 154 -10.67 4.85 7.33
CA ASN A 154 -11.22 3.53 6.98
C ASN A 154 -10.34 2.34 7.43
N GLU A 155 -10.85 1.13 7.20
CA GLU A 155 -10.18 -0.14 7.56
C GLU A 155 -8.97 -0.45 6.65
N GLY A 156 -8.98 0.01 5.40
CA GLY A 156 -7.89 -0.21 4.45
C GLY A 156 -6.57 0.42 4.92
N GLY A 157 -6.62 1.62 5.48
CA GLY A 157 -5.42 2.27 6.04
C GLY A 157 -4.82 1.52 7.23
N ARG A 158 -5.65 0.86 8.04
CA ARG A 158 -5.18 0.02 9.16
C ARG A 158 -4.45 -1.22 8.66
N ILE A 159 -5.00 -1.89 7.65
CA ILE A 159 -4.37 -3.05 7.01
C ILE A 159 -2.99 -2.68 6.46
N ILE A 160 -2.89 -1.57 5.72
CA ILE A 160 -1.62 -1.09 5.17
C ILE A 160 -0.61 -0.77 6.29
N ALA A 161 -1.07 -0.27 7.43
CA ALA A 161 -0.24 -0.02 8.60
C ALA A 161 0.32 -1.27 9.27
N GLU A 162 -0.49 -2.32 9.35
CA GLU A 162 -0.07 -3.60 9.93
C GLU A 162 0.97 -4.26 9.04
N ILE A 163 0.77 -4.20 7.72
CA ILE A 163 1.77 -4.57 6.71
C ILE A 163 3.07 -3.77 6.92
N ALA A 164 2.94 -2.46 7.21
CA ALA A 164 4.08 -1.57 7.48
C ALA A 164 4.97 -2.06 8.64
N LYS A 165 4.40 -2.72 9.65
CA LYS A 165 5.15 -3.17 10.83
C LYS A 165 5.85 -4.51 10.63
N ASN A 166 5.46 -5.27 9.60
CA ASN A 166 5.98 -6.62 9.41
C ASN A 166 7.41 -6.60 8.88
N LYS A 167 8.39 -6.69 9.79
CA LYS A 167 9.83 -6.69 9.46
C LYS A 167 10.24 -7.82 8.50
N GLU A 168 9.69 -9.02 8.68
CA GLU A 168 9.99 -10.15 7.79
C GLU A 168 9.54 -9.85 6.36
N LEU A 169 8.33 -9.29 6.23
CA LEU A 169 7.76 -8.87 4.94
C LEU A 169 8.53 -7.72 4.30
N GLN A 170 8.89 -6.69 5.07
CA GLN A 170 9.72 -5.59 4.58
C GLN A 170 11.03 -6.11 3.98
N ASN A 171 11.72 -6.98 4.72
CA ASN A 171 12.99 -7.55 4.29
C ASN A 171 12.81 -8.43 3.06
N ALA A 172 11.74 -9.23 2.99
CA ALA A 172 11.44 -10.06 1.83
C ALA A 172 11.21 -9.22 0.57
N CYS A 173 10.39 -8.17 0.65
CA CYS A 173 10.10 -7.28 -0.48
C CYS A 173 11.31 -6.40 -0.89
N ASN A 174 12.14 -5.98 0.07
CA ASN A 174 13.32 -5.16 -0.21
C ASN A 174 14.51 -5.98 -0.73
N ALA A 175 14.61 -7.29 -0.41
CA ALA A 175 15.77 -8.10 -0.72
C ALA A 175 16.23 -8.02 -2.20
N PRO A 176 15.34 -8.09 -3.22
CA PRO A 176 15.77 -7.96 -4.60
C PRO A 176 16.43 -6.61 -4.92
N LYS A 177 15.87 -5.53 -4.38
CA LYS A 177 16.37 -4.16 -4.54
C LYS A 177 17.69 -3.96 -3.81
N THR A 178 17.81 -4.49 -2.59
CA THR A 178 19.07 -4.51 -1.83
C THR A 178 20.18 -5.22 -2.58
N THR A 179 19.89 -6.39 -3.18
CA THR A 179 20.87 -7.13 -3.99
C THR A 179 21.27 -6.34 -5.23
N LEU A 180 20.29 -5.77 -5.95
CA LEU A 180 20.53 -4.96 -7.14
C LEU A 180 21.43 -3.75 -6.86
N VAL A 181 21.10 -2.95 -5.85
CA VAL A 181 21.91 -1.79 -5.44
C VAL A 181 23.36 -2.14 -5.13
N LYS A 182 23.59 -3.31 -4.52
CA LYS A 182 24.93 -3.73 -4.11
C LYS A 182 25.83 -4.11 -5.29
N ILE A 183 25.25 -4.48 -6.43
CA ILE A 183 26.00 -4.83 -7.63
C ILE A 183 26.23 -3.63 -8.57
N LEU A 184 25.45 -2.56 -8.44
CA LEU A 184 25.64 -1.36 -9.26
C LEU A 184 26.95 -0.63 -8.91
N LYS A 185 27.69 -0.23 -9.93
CA LYS A 185 28.82 0.71 -9.82
C LYS A 185 28.35 2.17 -9.78
N ASP A 186 29.27 3.10 -9.54
CA ASP A 186 28.96 4.53 -9.35
C ASP A 186 28.31 5.18 -10.60
N ASP A 187 28.65 4.70 -11.79
CA ASP A 187 28.15 5.14 -13.09
C ASP A 187 27.00 4.27 -13.62
N GLU A 188 26.55 3.28 -12.85
CA GLU A 188 25.48 2.34 -13.22
C GLU A 188 24.17 2.67 -12.47
N LYS A 189 23.04 2.45 -13.14
CA LYS A 189 21.70 2.65 -12.58
C LYS A 189 20.72 1.59 -13.05
N ALA A 190 19.67 1.38 -12.26
CA ALA A 190 18.53 0.58 -12.63
C ALA A 190 17.25 1.44 -12.64
N SER A 191 16.43 1.31 -13.67
CA SER A 191 15.07 1.86 -13.71
C SER A 191 14.06 0.75 -13.86
N PHE A 192 12.83 1.02 -13.45
CA PHE A 192 11.75 0.05 -13.45
C PHE A 192 10.64 0.60 -14.34
N SER A 193 9.84 -0.29 -14.91
CA SER A 193 8.64 0.08 -15.70
C SER A 193 7.64 0.95 -14.92
N LEU A 194 7.76 1.01 -13.60
CA LEU A 194 7.00 1.88 -12.70
C LEU A 194 7.74 3.19 -12.43
N GLY A 195 7.19 4.29 -12.94
CA GLY A 195 7.66 5.65 -12.65
C GLY A 195 8.96 6.04 -13.36
N ASN A 196 9.46 7.24 -13.04
CA ASN A 196 10.69 7.81 -13.60
C ASN A 196 11.90 7.68 -12.66
N ASP A 197 11.70 7.06 -11.50
CA ASP A 197 12.74 6.96 -10.49
C ASP A 197 13.81 5.96 -10.92
N VAL A 198 15.01 6.12 -10.36
CA VAL A 198 16.15 5.25 -10.60
C VAL A 198 16.77 4.80 -9.29
N ILE A 199 17.31 3.58 -9.31
CA ILE A 199 18.15 3.05 -8.27
C ILE A 199 19.60 3.21 -8.70
N THR A 200 20.44 3.76 -7.83
CA THR A 200 21.89 3.76 -7.95
C THR A 200 22.51 3.08 -6.72
N ASN A 201 23.81 2.88 -6.75
CA ASN A 201 24.52 2.30 -5.62
C ASN A 201 24.53 3.20 -4.35
N GLN A 202 24.10 4.46 -4.47
CA GLN A 202 23.94 5.38 -3.34
C GLN A 202 22.69 5.07 -2.51
N ASN A 203 21.73 4.32 -3.08
CA ASN A 203 20.50 3.94 -2.40
C ASN A 203 20.66 2.74 -1.42
N LYS A 204 21.88 2.30 -1.10
CA LYS A 204 22.15 1.11 -0.23
C LYS A 204 21.36 1.12 1.07
N GLU A 205 21.38 2.26 1.74
CA GLU A 205 20.75 2.44 3.04
C GLU A 205 19.23 2.63 2.95
N ASP A 206 18.69 2.92 1.76
CA ASP A 206 17.25 3.15 1.59
C ASP A 206 16.43 1.88 1.83
N TYR A 207 16.97 0.71 1.49
CA TYR A 207 16.29 -0.59 1.55
C TYR A 207 16.51 -1.35 2.85
N ASN A 208 17.28 -0.78 3.78
CA ASN A 208 17.35 -1.31 5.14
C ASN A 208 15.98 -1.20 5.80
N PHE A 209 15.67 -2.15 6.69
CA PHE A 209 14.44 -2.09 7.49
C PHE A 209 14.39 -0.76 8.22
N LYS A 210 13.27 -0.04 8.03
CA LYS A 210 12.95 1.16 8.81
C LYS A 210 11.78 0.79 9.70
N GLU A 211 12.03 0.84 11.01
CA GLU A 211 10.95 0.73 11.96
C GLU A 211 10.05 1.94 11.78
N ILE A 212 8.82 1.68 11.34
CA ILE A 212 7.78 2.70 11.32
C ILE A 212 7.13 2.62 12.69
N GLU A 213 7.53 3.52 13.60
CA GLU A 213 6.84 3.68 14.88
C GLU A 213 5.38 4.05 14.60
N ASP A 214 4.46 3.15 14.92
CA ASP A 214 3.03 3.48 14.87
C ASP A 214 2.61 4.09 16.19
N THR A 215 2.78 5.40 16.26
CA THR A 215 2.38 6.23 17.40
C THR A 215 0.89 6.55 17.36
N THR A 216 0.19 6.08 16.32
CA THR A 216 -1.23 6.29 16.09
C THR A 216 -2.06 5.17 16.69
N GLN A 217 -3.01 5.53 17.55
CA GLN A 217 -4.01 4.63 18.11
C GLN A 217 -5.39 5.06 17.62
N THR A 218 -6.25 4.08 17.35
CA THR A 218 -7.64 4.34 16.95
C THR A 218 -8.60 3.66 17.92
N GLU A 219 -9.68 4.34 18.24
CA GLU A 219 -10.71 3.88 19.15
C GLU A 219 -12.08 4.24 18.56
N ASP A 220 -12.93 3.24 18.34
CA ASP A 220 -14.30 3.45 17.89
C ASP A 220 -15.21 3.53 19.12
N VAL A 221 -15.96 4.63 19.24
CA VAL A 221 -16.94 4.86 20.31
C VAL A 221 -18.33 5.10 19.72
N GLU A 222 -19.34 4.49 20.33
CA GLU A 222 -20.74 4.68 19.95
C GLU A 222 -21.51 5.28 21.12
N GLY A 223 -22.35 6.27 20.84
CA GLY A 223 -23.12 6.95 21.89
C GLY A 223 -23.93 8.13 21.39
N ASN A 224 -24.58 8.80 22.33
CA ASN A 224 -25.28 10.06 22.07
C ASN A 224 -24.31 11.22 22.31
N PHE A 225 -24.17 12.08 21.30
CA PHE A 225 -23.25 13.22 21.35
C PHE A 225 -23.99 14.52 21.10
N LYS A 226 -23.73 15.53 21.93
CA LYS A 226 -24.25 16.88 21.70
C LYS A 226 -23.55 17.53 20.52
N ILE A 227 -24.31 18.01 19.55
CA ILE A 227 -23.81 18.72 18.37
C ILE A 227 -23.96 20.23 18.60
N LEU A 228 -22.85 20.97 18.56
CA LEU A 228 -22.78 22.39 18.92
C LEU A 228 -22.66 23.33 17.72
N GLY A 229 -22.35 22.81 16.55
CA GLY A 229 -22.13 23.61 15.36
C GLY A 229 -21.61 22.80 14.20
N PHE A 230 -21.52 23.41 13.03
CA PHE A 230 -20.87 22.83 11.86
C PHE A 230 -20.06 23.89 11.12
N GLU A 231 -18.99 23.46 10.48
CA GLU A 231 -18.16 24.28 9.61
C GLU A 231 -18.10 23.64 8.22
N LYS A 232 -18.31 24.45 7.19
CA LYS A 232 -18.13 24.07 5.80
C LYS A 232 -17.01 24.92 5.22
N THR A 233 -15.81 24.36 5.16
CA THR A 233 -14.74 24.89 4.30
C THR A 233 -14.77 24.17 2.95
N ASN A 234 -14.10 24.72 1.93
CA ASN A 234 -14.14 24.19 0.57
C ASN A 234 -13.77 22.70 0.49
N ASP A 235 -12.91 22.20 1.40
CA ASP A 235 -12.38 20.84 1.34
C ASP A 235 -12.75 19.92 2.52
N LYS A 236 -13.33 20.44 3.62
CA LYS A 236 -13.64 19.63 4.81
C LYS A 236 -14.98 20.01 5.43
N LYS A 237 -15.80 18.99 5.72
CA LYS A 237 -17.09 19.13 6.43
C LYS A 237 -16.91 18.65 7.86
N LYS A 238 -17.07 19.54 8.84
CA LYS A 238 -16.84 19.21 10.25
C LYS A 238 -18.01 19.60 11.13
N PHE A 239 -18.25 18.82 12.18
CA PHE A 239 -19.22 19.10 13.23
C PHE A 239 -18.53 19.28 14.57
N LYS A 240 -18.96 20.28 15.33
CA LYS A 240 -18.48 20.53 16.68
C LYS A 240 -19.25 19.64 17.65
N ILE A 241 -18.56 18.77 18.38
CA ILE A 241 -19.16 17.80 19.30
C ILE A 241 -18.58 17.94 20.70
N ILE A 242 -19.30 17.44 21.71
CA ILE A 242 -18.75 17.24 23.07
C ILE A 242 -18.34 15.77 23.22
N LEU A 243 -17.07 15.54 23.56
CA LEU A 243 -16.50 14.24 23.90
C LEU A 243 -15.67 14.41 25.18
N ASP A 244 -15.86 13.54 26.18
CA ASP A 244 -15.19 13.62 27.49
C ASP A 244 -15.27 15.00 28.16
N GLY A 245 -16.43 15.66 28.03
CA GLY A 245 -16.67 17.01 28.58
C GLY A 245 -15.91 18.14 27.87
N LYS A 246 -15.17 17.85 26.79
CA LYS A 246 -14.43 18.83 25.99
C LYS A 246 -15.04 18.95 24.60
N THR A 247 -14.82 20.11 23.99
CA THR A 247 -15.29 20.34 22.63
C THR A 247 -14.25 19.91 21.60
N HIS A 248 -14.69 19.16 20.61
CA HIS A 248 -13.86 18.70 19.50
C HIS A 248 -14.53 18.95 18.16
N TRP A 249 -13.72 19.07 17.11
CA TRP A 249 -14.21 19.06 15.72
C TRP A 249 -14.09 17.65 15.16
N ALA A 250 -15.22 17.09 14.72
CA ALA A 250 -15.30 15.78 14.11
C ALA A 250 -15.55 15.89 12.60
N ASN A 251 -14.73 15.21 11.81
CA ASN A 251 -14.79 15.14 10.36
C ASN A 251 -16.01 14.30 9.91
N ALA A 252 -16.74 14.80 8.92
CA ALA A 252 -17.94 14.19 8.33
C ALA A 252 -17.82 13.98 6.81
N ASP A 253 -16.60 13.90 6.28
CA ASP A 253 -16.38 13.74 4.84
C ASP A 253 -16.90 12.38 4.34
N ILE A 254 -16.76 11.33 5.16
CA ILE A 254 -17.11 9.94 4.81
C ILE A 254 -18.61 9.61 4.90
N ILE A 255 -19.38 10.37 5.68
CA ILE A 255 -20.83 10.17 5.75
C ILE A 255 -21.54 10.90 4.61
N ASP A 256 -22.69 10.37 4.21
CA ASP A 256 -23.44 10.89 3.07
C ASP A 256 -24.05 12.28 3.33
N VAL A 257 -24.66 12.87 2.30
CA VAL A 257 -25.29 14.20 2.41
C VAL A 257 -26.49 14.17 3.39
N ASN A 258 -27.27 13.10 3.43
CA ASN A 258 -28.46 12.98 4.27
C ASN A 258 -28.09 12.92 5.75
N ALA A 259 -27.10 12.10 6.11
CA ALA A 259 -26.52 12.00 7.44
C ALA A 259 -25.97 13.36 7.91
N ARG A 260 -25.24 14.08 7.03
CA ARG A 260 -24.78 15.44 7.34
C ARG A 260 -25.93 16.43 7.56
N MET A 261 -27.00 16.33 6.79
CA MET A 261 -28.19 17.18 7.00
C MET A 261 -28.88 16.87 8.32
N LYS A 262 -28.98 15.59 8.72
CA LYS A 262 -29.48 15.20 10.05
C LYS A 262 -28.66 15.88 11.16
N LEU A 263 -27.33 15.81 11.09
CA LEU A 263 -26.45 16.44 12.08
C LEU A 263 -26.58 17.96 12.11
N ALA A 264 -26.69 18.62 10.95
CA ALA A 264 -26.90 20.05 10.88
C ALA A 264 -28.21 20.46 11.56
N LYS A 265 -29.27 19.66 11.38
CA LYS A 265 -30.55 19.85 12.07
C LYS A 265 -30.40 19.66 13.59
N SER A 266 -29.75 18.58 14.04
CA SER A 266 -29.47 18.36 15.47
C SER A 266 -28.68 19.50 16.08
N SER A 267 -27.71 20.07 15.36
CA SER A 267 -26.95 21.23 15.80
C SER A 267 -27.81 22.48 16.01
N ILE A 268 -28.74 22.76 15.09
CA ILE A 268 -29.64 23.93 15.18
C ILE A 268 -30.64 23.76 16.33
N GLN A 269 -31.06 22.52 16.58
CA GLN A 269 -32.05 22.19 17.60
C GLN A 269 -31.42 21.91 18.98
N GLU A 270 -30.09 22.03 19.10
CA GLU A 270 -29.30 21.68 20.29
C GLU A 270 -29.55 20.25 20.81
N GLN A 271 -29.86 19.34 19.90
CA GLN A 271 -30.16 17.94 20.22
C GLN A 271 -28.90 17.07 20.20
N GLU A 272 -28.95 16.00 20.98
CA GLU A 272 -27.99 14.91 20.86
C GLU A 272 -28.27 14.10 19.60
N ALA A 273 -27.21 13.59 18.97
CA ALA A 273 -27.30 12.65 17.87
C ALA A 273 -26.59 11.36 18.26
N LYS A 274 -27.16 10.22 17.89
CA LYS A 274 -26.50 8.93 18.08
C LYS A 274 -25.47 8.73 16.97
N LEU A 275 -24.20 8.71 17.36
CA LEU A 275 -23.07 8.61 16.42
C LEU A 275 -22.22 7.39 16.73
N LYS A 276 -21.60 6.89 15.68
CA LYS A 276 -20.37 6.10 15.80
C LYS A 276 -19.20 6.99 15.39
N LEU A 277 -18.29 7.24 16.33
CA LEU A 277 -17.10 8.05 16.11
C LEU A 277 -15.86 7.17 16.10
N ARG A 278 -14.87 7.55 15.30
CA ARG A 278 -13.50 7.07 15.37
C ARG A 278 -12.62 8.17 15.93
N ILE A 279 -11.98 7.91 17.07
CA ILE A 279 -11.02 8.83 17.69
C ILE A 279 -9.63 8.36 17.30
N VAL A 280 -8.85 9.25 16.68
CA VAL A 280 -7.48 9.00 16.27
C VAL A 280 -6.56 9.77 17.19
N LYS A 281 -5.72 9.04 17.93
CA LYS A 281 -4.75 9.57 18.87
C LYS A 281 -3.35 9.38 18.30
N GLU A 282 -2.53 10.42 18.31
CA GLU A 282 -1.09 10.33 18.01
C GLU A 282 -0.32 10.67 19.29
N TYR A 283 0.57 9.78 19.74
CA TYR A 283 1.24 9.91 21.04
C TYR A 283 0.25 10.20 22.20
N ASN A 284 -0.87 9.46 22.23
CA ASN A 284 -1.99 9.63 23.17
C ASN A 284 -2.75 10.97 23.12
N LYS A 285 -2.47 11.84 22.15
CA LYS A 285 -3.20 13.10 21.93
C LYS A 285 -4.18 12.95 20.78
N ILE A 286 -5.43 13.37 20.98
CA ILE A 286 -6.44 13.35 19.91
C ILE A 286 -5.96 14.24 18.76
N LYS A 287 -5.67 13.61 17.62
CA LYS A 287 -5.27 14.25 16.35
C LYS A 287 -6.49 14.53 15.49
N GLU A 288 -7.38 13.55 15.37
CA GLU A 288 -8.58 13.64 14.55
C GLU A 288 -9.74 12.86 15.21
N ILE A 289 -10.96 13.31 14.95
CA ILE A 289 -12.18 12.55 15.22
C ILE A 289 -12.95 12.45 13.90
N VAL A 290 -13.40 11.25 13.53
CA VAL A 290 -14.16 11.01 12.30
C VAL A 290 -15.52 10.43 12.65
N ILE A 291 -16.58 10.97 12.06
CA ILE A 291 -17.94 10.45 12.19
C ILE A 291 -18.09 9.32 11.19
N LEU A 292 -18.18 8.08 11.69
CA LEU A 292 -18.35 6.88 10.88
C LEU A 292 -19.81 6.67 10.47
N ASN A 293 -20.75 6.97 11.37
CA ASN A 293 -22.18 6.76 11.12
C ASN A 293 -23.04 7.73 11.94
N VAL A 294 -24.25 8.00 11.44
CA VAL A 294 -25.30 8.81 12.08
C VAL A 294 -26.61 8.02 12.01
N GLU A 295 -27.18 7.70 13.18
CA GLU A 295 -28.49 7.02 13.27
C GLU A 295 -29.64 8.02 13.34
#